data_AF-Q4ZSJ0-F1
#
_entry.id   AF-Q4ZSJ0-F1
#
_cell.length_a   1.000
_cell.length_b   1.000
_cell.length_c   1.000
_cell.angle_alpha   90.00
_cell.angle_beta   90.00
_cell.angle_gamma   90.00
#
_symmetry.space_group_name_H-M   'P 1'
#
loop_
_entity.id
_entity.type
_entity.pdbx_description
1 polymer ?
#
loop_
_entity_poly.entity_id
_entity_poly.type
_entity_poly.pdbx_seq_one_letter_code
_entity_poly.pdbx_strand_id
1 'polypeptide(L)'
;MEAILDETLCEAVGVAVLSSQAFEKMFVLAARHAIKQADVVTIEDVVSISPRRAFKQPVKALLKEISGAAEVSGLEDRILRYIEERHMVVHRLVETDWSAQGGREHIKEICMRVASESIELHKIFTIMFGQWLLRFPSLHPVIAEYEIFKMYGISSSETTGEE
;
A
#
# COMPACT_ATOMS: atom_id res chain seq x y z
N MET A 1 24.36 16.84 27.17
CA MET A 1 23.95 15.43 27.25
C MET A 1 23.38 15.11 25.87
N GLU A 2 24.20 14.56 24.98
CA GLU A 2 23.76 14.18 23.63
C GLU A 2 22.77 13.04 23.76
N ALA A 3 21.54 13.26 23.29
CA ALA A 3 20.64 12.16 22.99
C ALA A 3 21.30 11.38 21.85
N ILE A 4 21.89 10.22 22.17
CA ILE A 4 22.31 9.27 21.15
C ILE A 4 21.04 8.92 20.39
N LEU A 5 20.93 9.41 19.16
CA LEU A 5 19.88 9.06 18.23
C LEU A 5 20.01 7.56 17.98
N ASP A 6 18.99 6.77 18.37
CA ASP A 6 18.97 5.34 18.09
C ASP A 6 18.69 5.14 16.60
N GLU A 7 19.77 5.07 15.81
CA GLU A 7 19.72 4.92 14.35
C GLU A 7 18.86 3.73 13.94
N THR A 8 18.90 2.63 14.70
CA THR A 8 18.12 1.43 14.39
C THR A 8 16.63 1.61 14.62
N LEU A 9 16.25 2.42 15.61
CA LEU A 9 14.86 2.80 15.84
C LEU A 9 14.37 3.76 14.74
N CYS A 10 15.20 4.75 14.37
CA CYS A 10 14.87 5.68 13.28
C CYS A 10 14.67 4.95 11.96
N GLU A 11 15.54 3.98 11.64
CA GLU A 11 15.40 3.12 10.47
C GLU A 11 14.11 2.31 10.52
N ALA A 12 13.81 1.65 11.64
CA ALA A 12 12.58 0.87 11.80
C ALA A 12 11.32 1.72 11.59
N VAL A 13 11.29 2.93 12.16
CA VAL A 13 10.20 3.91 11.96
C VAL A 13 10.11 4.31 10.48
N GLY A 14 11.24 4.64 9.85
CA GLY A 14 11.31 5.02 8.44
C GLY A 14 10.75 3.93 7.52
N VAL A 15 11.18 2.69 7.71
CA VAL A 15 10.70 1.52 6.96
C VAL A 15 9.20 1.33 7.18
N ALA A 16 8.71 1.37 8.43
CA ALA A 16 7.29 1.23 8.73
C ALA A 16 6.44 2.31 8.06
N VAL A 17 6.89 3.56 8.05
CA VAL A 17 6.22 4.69 7.40
C VAL A 17 6.18 4.49 5.88
N LEU A 18 7.31 4.17 5.25
CA LEU A 18 7.39 4.02 3.79
C LEU A 18 6.55 2.84 3.29
N SER A 19 6.64 1.69 3.97
CA SER A 19 5.81 0.52 3.66
C SER A 19 4.31 0.84 3.83
N SER A 20 3.94 1.58 4.88
CA SER A 20 2.55 2.00 5.11
C SER A 20 2.04 2.89 4.00
N GLN A 21 2.83 3.87 3.55
CA GLN A 21 2.45 4.75 2.43
C GLN A 21 2.28 3.97 1.12
N ALA A 22 3.14 2.97 0.87
CA ALA A 22 3.04 2.12 -0.31
C ALA A 22 1.76 1.25 -0.27
N PHE A 23 1.44 0.68 0.89
CA PHE A 23 0.17 -0.03 1.10
C PHE A 23 -1.03 0.89 0.91
N GLU A 24 -1.09 2.03 1.61
CA GLU A 24 -2.22 2.97 1.55
C GLU A 24 -2.54 3.41 0.12
N LYS A 25 -1.50 3.66 -0.70
CA LYS A 25 -1.68 3.99 -2.11
C LYS A 25 -2.35 2.87 -2.89
N MET A 26 -1.86 1.65 -2.71
CA MET A 26 -2.39 0.47 -3.42
C MET A 26 -3.79 0.11 -2.93
N PHE A 27 -4.04 0.19 -1.63
CA PHE A 27 -5.35 -0.01 -1.04
C PHE A 27 -6.40 0.90 -1.68
N VAL A 28 -6.11 2.20 -1.81
CA VAL A 28 -7.04 3.16 -2.43
C VAL A 28 -7.30 2.83 -3.90
N LEU A 29 -6.27 2.47 -4.66
CA LEU A 29 -6.41 2.09 -6.08
C LEU A 29 -7.27 0.84 -6.23
N ALA A 30 -6.95 -0.23 -5.49
CA ALA A 30 -7.68 -1.48 -5.54
C ALA A 30 -9.13 -1.32 -5.05
N ALA A 31 -9.36 -0.59 -3.94
CA ALA A 31 -10.72 -0.31 -3.45
C ALA A 31 -11.57 0.48 -4.45
N ARG A 32 -10.98 1.39 -5.21
CA ARG A 32 -11.73 2.21 -6.17
C ARG A 32 -11.94 1.56 -7.52
N HIS A 33 -11.03 0.67 -7.94
CA HIS A 33 -11.13 -0.01 -9.22
C HIS A 33 -11.72 -1.40 -9.05
N ALA A 34 -11.01 -2.29 -8.36
CA ALA A 34 -11.42 -3.68 -8.20
C ALA A 34 -12.74 -3.84 -7.44
N ILE A 35 -13.17 -2.81 -6.69
CA ILE A 35 -14.37 -2.89 -5.84
C ILE A 35 -15.44 -1.91 -6.31
N LYS A 36 -15.19 -0.60 -6.34
CA LYS A 36 -16.23 0.37 -6.79
C LYS A 36 -16.53 0.34 -8.28
N GLN A 37 -15.60 -0.14 -9.08
CA GLN A 37 -15.73 -0.26 -10.53
C GLN A 37 -15.62 -1.74 -10.94
N ALA A 38 -16.05 -2.64 -10.04
CA ALA A 38 -16.04 -4.07 -10.28
C ALA A 38 -16.94 -4.48 -11.45
N ASP A 39 -18.02 -3.74 -11.74
CA ASP A 39 -18.94 -4.08 -12.83
C ASP A 39 -18.54 -3.47 -14.18
N VAL A 40 -17.46 -2.67 -14.20
CA VAL A 40 -16.96 -2.07 -15.45
C VAL A 40 -16.42 -3.17 -16.37
N VAL A 41 -16.85 -3.15 -17.64
CA VAL A 41 -16.54 -4.18 -18.64
C VAL A 41 -15.57 -3.67 -19.71
N THR A 42 -15.55 -2.35 -19.96
CA THR A 42 -14.65 -1.70 -20.93
C THR A 42 -13.70 -0.72 -20.25
N ILE A 43 -12.52 -0.49 -20.83
CA ILE A 43 -11.52 0.39 -20.23
C ILE A 43 -11.94 1.86 -20.33
N GLU A 44 -12.72 2.19 -21.35
CA GLU A 44 -13.25 3.52 -21.64
C GLU A 44 -14.23 4.00 -20.57
N ASP A 45 -14.92 3.06 -19.92
CA ASP A 45 -15.88 3.32 -18.85
C ASP A 45 -15.20 3.50 -17.47
N VAL A 46 -13.87 3.32 -17.38
CA VAL A 46 -13.14 3.48 -16.12
C VAL A 46 -13.02 4.95 -15.74
N VAL A 47 -13.63 5.31 -14.62
CA VAL A 47 -13.56 6.64 -14.04
C VAL A 47 -12.20 6.87 -13.39
N SER A 48 -11.53 7.94 -13.83
CA SER A 48 -10.23 8.34 -13.30
C SER A 48 -10.28 8.73 -11.81
N ILE A 49 -9.25 8.32 -11.08
CA ILE A 49 -9.11 8.64 -9.67
C ILE A 49 -8.37 9.97 -9.52
N SER A 50 -9.06 11.00 -9.02
CA SER A 50 -8.38 12.25 -8.64
C SER A 50 -7.47 12.02 -7.42
N PRO A 51 -6.13 12.18 -7.56
CA PRO A 51 -5.19 11.91 -6.45
C PRO A 51 -5.47 12.77 -5.22
N ARG A 52 -5.90 14.03 -5.44
CA ARG A 52 -6.20 15.00 -4.37
C ARG A 52 -7.39 14.58 -3.48
N ARG A 53 -8.32 13.78 -4.01
CA ARG A 53 -9.51 13.29 -3.29
C ARG A 53 -9.37 11.83 -2.85
N ALA A 54 -8.52 11.06 -3.51
CA ALA A 54 -8.33 9.64 -3.28
C ALA A 54 -7.71 9.33 -1.93
N PHE A 55 -6.61 10.00 -1.61
CA PHE A 55 -5.86 9.79 -0.38
C PHE A 55 -6.43 10.54 0.83
N LYS A 56 -7.54 11.27 0.65
CA LYS A 56 -8.25 11.98 1.73
C LYS A 56 -9.36 11.14 2.35
N GLN A 57 -9.77 10.04 1.72
CA GLN A 57 -10.82 9.18 2.27
C GLN A 57 -10.26 8.31 3.40
N PRO A 58 -10.93 8.25 4.56
CA PRO A 58 -10.52 7.36 5.63
C PRO A 58 -10.49 5.90 5.17
N VAL A 59 -9.40 5.20 5.44
CA VAL A 59 -9.22 3.76 5.13
C VAL A 59 -10.37 2.92 5.70
N LYS A 60 -10.86 3.27 6.91
CA LYS A 60 -12.03 2.63 7.54
C LYS A 60 -13.34 2.80 6.74
N ALA A 61 -13.51 3.94 6.06
CA ALA A 61 -14.71 4.17 5.24
C ALA A 61 -14.68 3.31 3.97
N LEU A 62 -13.50 3.19 3.36
CA LEU A 62 -13.28 2.29 2.23
C LEU A 62 -13.44 0.83 2.65
N LEU A 63 -12.89 0.41 3.80
CA LEU A 63 -13.04 -0.95 4.35
C LEU A 63 -14.49 -1.42 4.45
N LYS A 64 -15.39 -0.57 4.94
CA LYS A 64 -16.82 -0.90 5.06
C LYS A 64 -17.51 -1.10 3.71
N GLU A 65 -17.01 -0.47 2.65
CA GLU A 65 -17.50 -0.66 1.29
C GLU A 65 -16.90 -1.93 0.65
N ILE A 66 -15.79 -2.45 1.19
CA ILE A 66 -15.02 -3.61 0.69
C ILE A 66 -15.45 -4.92 1.36
N SER A 67 -15.94 -4.88 2.60
CA SER A 67 -16.34 -6.08 3.36
C SER A 67 -17.52 -6.84 2.75
N GLY A 68 -18.20 -6.27 1.75
CA GLY A 68 -19.22 -6.96 0.95
C GLY A 68 -18.70 -7.64 -0.32
N ALA A 69 -17.43 -7.46 -0.69
CA ALA A 69 -16.91 -7.81 -2.02
C ALA A 69 -15.76 -8.85 -2.03
N ALA A 70 -15.21 -9.25 -0.89
CA ALA A 70 -13.97 -10.05 -0.87
C ALA A 70 -14.17 -11.50 -0.37
N GLU A 71 -13.67 -12.46 -1.15
CA GLU A 71 -13.53 -13.89 -0.84
C GLU A 71 -12.45 -14.21 0.24
N VAL A 72 -12.03 -13.22 1.03
CA VAL A 72 -10.93 -13.39 1.99
C VAL A 72 -11.43 -13.10 3.41
N SER A 73 -12.01 -14.13 4.03
CA SER A 73 -12.40 -14.11 5.44
C SER A 73 -11.24 -13.60 6.32
N GLY A 74 -11.49 -12.56 7.12
CA GLY A 74 -10.52 -11.99 8.06
C GLY A 74 -9.60 -10.90 7.50
N LEU A 75 -9.72 -10.50 6.22
CA LEU A 75 -8.93 -9.39 5.66
C LEU A 75 -9.30 -8.03 6.30
N GLU A 76 -10.59 -7.81 6.60
CA GLU A 76 -11.06 -6.60 7.30
C GLU A 76 -10.38 -6.48 8.68
N ASP A 77 -10.44 -7.54 9.50
CA ASP A 77 -9.82 -7.57 10.83
C ASP A 77 -8.31 -7.33 10.77
N ARG A 78 -7.64 -7.89 9.76
CA ARG A 78 -6.20 -7.66 9.53
C ARG A 78 -5.91 -6.19 9.26
N ILE A 79 -6.65 -5.55 8.36
CA ILE A 79 -6.45 -4.14 8.03
C ILE A 79 -6.81 -3.25 9.21
N LEU A 80 -7.85 -3.57 9.99
CA LEU A 80 -8.22 -2.82 11.20
C LEU A 80 -7.09 -2.86 12.25
N ARG A 81 -6.54 -4.05 12.55
CA ARG A 81 -5.39 -4.18 13.44
C ARG A 81 -4.17 -3.41 12.92
N TYR A 82 -3.90 -3.53 11.63
CA TYR A 82 -2.83 -2.79 10.97
C TYR A 82 -2.98 -1.26 11.15
N ILE A 83 -4.19 -0.70 10.92
CA ILE A 83 -4.44 0.73 11.06
C ILE A 83 -4.15 1.21 12.48
N GLU A 84 -4.53 0.43 13.48
CA GLU A 84 -4.30 0.74 14.88
C GLU A 84 -2.81 0.78 15.20
N GLU A 85 -2.05 -0.27 14.84
CA GLU A 85 -0.60 -0.31 15.05
C GLU A 85 0.14 0.80 14.28
N ARG A 86 -0.25 1.03 13.02
CA ARG A 86 0.32 2.09 12.18
C ARG A 86 0.03 3.49 12.75
N HIS A 87 -1.13 3.70 13.35
CA HIS A 87 -1.44 4.98 14.00
C HIS A 87 -0.53 5.24 15.20
N MET A 88 -0.17 4.18 15.95
CA MET A 88 0.83 4.31 17.03
C MET A 88 2.20 4.75 16.49
N VAL A 89 2.69 4.09 15.44
CA VAL A 89 4.02 4.39 14.87
C VAL A 89 4.09 5.76 14.21
N VAL A 90 3.08 6.13 13.42
CA VAL A 90 3.16 7.32 12.56
C VAL A 90 2.68 8.59 13.27
N HIS A 91 1.75 8.47 14.22
CA HIS A 91 1.11 9.64 14.84
C HIS A 91 1.33 9.76 16.35
N ARG A 92 1.54 8.65 17.06
CA ARG A 92 1.61 8.63 18.54
C ARG A 92 2.96 8.20 19.09
N LEU A 93 4.01 8.22 18.27
CA LEU A 93 5.36 7.88 18.71
C LEU A 93 5.81 8.74 19.91
N VAL A 94 5.35 10.00 19.97
CA VAL A 94 5.60 10.96 21.04
C VAL A 94 4.84 10.69 22.34
N GLU A 95 3.78 9.87 22.30
CA GLU A 95 2.97 9.50 23.46
C GLU A 95 3.53 8.25 24.17
N THR A 96 4.42 7.51 23.51
CA THR A 96 5.10 6.33 24.08
C THR A 96 6.38 6.76 24.78
N ASP A 97 6.65 6.25 25.97
CA ASP A 97 7.91 6.51 26.69
C ASP A 97 9.10 5.79 26.02
N TRP A 98 9.60 6.37 24.94
CA TRP A 98 10.76 5.90 24.17
C TRP A 98 12.11 6.26 24.84
N SER A 99 12.07 6.96 25.99
CA SER A 99 13.28 7.36 26.70
C SER A 99 13.95 6.16 27.39
N ALA A 100 13.14 5.20 27.86
CA ALA A 100 13.59 3.95 28.45
C ALA A 100 13.91 2.88 27.38
N GLN A 101 14.91 2.03 27.64
CA GLN A 101 15.33 0.96 26.72
C GLN A 101 14.18 0.01 26.34
N GLY A 102 13.36 -0.42 27.32
CA GLY A 102 12.20 -1.28 27.05
C GLY A 102 11.13 -0.61 26.17
N GLY A 103 11.01 0.72 26.23
CA GLY A 103 10.13 1.48 25.33
C GLY A 103 10.65 1.49 23.89
N ARG A 104 11.97 1.62 23.70
CA ARG A 104 12.59 1.59 22.36
C ARG A 104 12.45 0.23 21.70
N GLU A 105 12.71 -0.84 22.43
CA GLU A 105 12.56 -2.21 21.95
C GLU A 105 11.10 -2.49 21.55
N HIS A 106 10.13 -2.09 22.38
CA HIS A 106 8.72 -2.22 22.06
C HIS A 106 8.30 -1.46 20.79
N ILE A 107 8.75 -0.21 20.62
CA ILE A 107 8.44 0.58 19.42
C ILE A 107 9.06 -0.07 18.18
N LYS A 108 10.30 -0.57 18.29
CA LYS A 108 10.98 -1.27 17.19
C LYS A 108 10.19 -2.51 16.74
N GLU A 109 9.69 -3.30 17.69
CA GLU A 109 8.85 -4.45 17.40
C GLU A 109 7.54 -4.07 16.69
N ILE A 110 6.86 -3.00 17.16
CA ILE A 110 5.67 -2.49 16.48
C ILE A 110 6.01 -2.04 15.06
N CYS A 111 7.12 -1.31 14.87
CA CYS A 111 7.55 -0.86 13.55
C CYS A 111 7.79 -2.04 12.60
N MET A 112 8.45 -3.10 13.07
CA MET A 112 8.68 -4.31 12.28
C MET A 112 7.37 -5.01 11.90
N ARG A 113 6.41 -5.12 12.83
CA ARG A 113 5.08 -5.69 12.53
C ARG A 113 4.31 -4.84 11.52
N VAL A 114 4.29 -3.52 11.70
CA VAL A 114 3.64 -2.58 10.78
C VAL A 114 4.26 -2.66 9.39
N ALA A 115 5.60 -2.69 9.29
CA ALA A 115 6.30 -2.82 8.02
C ALA A 115 5.95 -4.14 7.32
N SER A 116 6.04 -5.26 8.04
CA SER A 116 5.74 -6.59 7.48
C SER A 116 4.29 -6.69 7.02
N GLU A 117 3.33 -6.26 7.84
CA GLU A 117 1.91 -6.35 7.49
C GLU A 117 1.57 -5.39 6.35
N SER A 118 2.19 -4.20 6.29
CA SER A 118 2.04 -3.29 5.14
C SER A 118 2.47 -3.95 3.83
N ILE A 119 3.60 -4.67 3.84
CA ILE A 119 4.10 -5.36 2.64
C ILE A 119 3.16 -6.48 2.21
N GLU A 120 2.70 -7.30 3.16
CA GLU A 120 1.77 -8.39 2.87
C GLU A 120 0.42 -7.88 2.36
N LEU A 121 -0.15 -6.86 3.00
CA LEU A 121 -1.37 -6.22 2.53
C LEU A 121 -1.16 -5.57 1.15
N HIS A 122 -0.04 -4.89 0.92
CA HIS A 122 0.29 -4.33 -0.38
C HIS A 122 0.30 -5.40 -1.48
N LYS A 123 0.92 -6.56 -1.25
CA LYS A 123 0.91 -7.68 -2.21
C LYS A 123 -0.51 -8.15 -2.52
N ILE A 124 -1.34 -8.34 -1.48
CA ILE A 124 -2.74 -8.77 -1.64
C ILE A 124 -3.51 -7.79 -2.53
N PHE A 125 -3.44 -6.49 -2.24
CA PHE A 125 -4.16 -5.47 -3.01
C PHE A 125 -3.59 -5.26 -4.42
N THR A 126 -2.29 -5.44 -4.61
CA THR A 126 -1.67 -5.46 -5.95
C THR A 126 -2.20 -6.63 -6.78
N ILE A 127 -2.31 -7.82 -6.19
CA ILE A 127 -2.89 -9.00 -6.87
C ILE A 127 -4.34 -8.75 -7.23
N MET A 128 -5.16 -8.25 -6.29
CA MET A 128 -6.56 -7.92 -6.55
C MET A 128 -6.71 -6.90 -7.69
N PHE A 129 -5.88 -5.85 -7.70
CA PHE A 129 -5.90 -4.85 -8.75
C PHE A 129 -5.45 -5.42 -10.10
N GLY A 130 -4.41 -6.27 -10.12
CA GLY A 130 -3.96 -6.97 -11.31
C GLY A 130 -5.04 -7.89 -11.90
N GLN A 131 -5.72 -8.66 -11.06
CA GLN A 131 -6.85 -9.51 -11.48
C GLN A 131 -7.98 -8.70 -12.09
N TRP A 132 -8.28 -7.52 -11.53
CA TRP A 132 -9.26 -6.61 -12.12
C TRP A 132 -8.80 -6.08 -13.49
N LEU A 133 -7.52 -5.70 -13.64
CA LEU A 133 -6.97 -5.23 -14.92
C LEU A 133 -7.03 -6.29 -16.03
N LEU A 134 -6.83 -7.57 -15.68
CA LEU A 134 -6.87 -8.68 -16.64
C LEU A 134 -8.24 -8.88 -17.29
N ARG A 135 -9.30 -8.25 -16.78
CA ARG A 135 -10.63 -8.27 -17.40
C ARG A 135 -10.72 -7.43 -18.67
N PHE A 136 -9.75 -6.54 -18.92
CA PHE A 136 -9.72 -5.68 -20.10
C PHE A 136 -8.72 -6.24 -21.13
N PRO A 137 -9.19 -6.89 -22.22
CA PRO A 137 -8.29 -7.48 -23.22
C PRO A 137 -7.37 -6.45 -23.89
N SER A 138 -7.82 -5.20 -24.01
CA SER A 138 -7.04 -4.09 -24.55
C SER A 138 -5.79 -3.76 -23.73
N LEU A 139 -5.72 -4.18 -22.46
CA LEU A 139 -4.55 -3.98 -21.60
C LEU A 139 -3.58 -5.16 -21.62
N HIS A 140 -3.95 -6.31 -22.18
CA HIS A 140 -3.10 -7.51 -22.19
C HIS A 140 -1.74 -7.30 -22.86
N PRO A 141 -1.62 -6.60 -24.01
CA PRO A 141 -0.31 -6.34 -24.63
C PRO A 141 0.61 -5.52 -23.72
N VAL A 142 0.07 -4.49 -23.05
CA VAL A 142 0.82 -3.62 -22.13
C VAL A 142 1.27 -4.37 -20.88
N ILE A 143 0.41 -5.24 -20.34
CA ILE A 143 0.73 -6.10 -19.19
C ILE A 143 1.82 -7.12 -19.57
N ALA A 144 1.72 -7.71 -20.76
CA ALA A 144 2.72 -8.66 -21.26
C ALA A 144 4.08 -8.00 -21.49
N GLU A 145 4.12 -6.79 -22.07
CA GLU A 145 5.34 -6.00 -22.22
C GLU A 145 5.98 -5.65 -20.87
N TYR A 146 5.18 -5.32 -19.85
CA TYR A 146 5.69 -5.03 -18.51
C TYR A 146 6.30 -6.26 -17.81
N GLU A 147 5.71 -7.44 -17.98
CA GLU A 147 6.28 -8.70 -17.46
C GLU A 147 7.60 -9.06 -18.17
N ILE A 148 7.68 -8.84 -19.49
CA ILE A 148 8.92 -8.98 -20.27
C ILE A 148 9.96 -7.97 -19.78
N PHE A 149 9.58 -6.70 -19.57
CA PHE A 149 10.48 -5.65 -19.08
C PHE A 149 11.03 -5.96 -17.68
N LYS A 150 10.23 -6.55 -16.79
CA LYS A 150 10.68 -7.06 -15.49
C LYS A 150 11.65 -8.25 -15.62
N MET A 151 11.41 -9.16 -16.56
CA MET A 151 12.29 -10.31 -16.81
C MET A 151 13.64 -9.90 -17.41
N TYR A 152 13.67 -8.86 -18.25
CA TYR A 152 14.87 -8.47 -19.01
C TYR A 152 15.56 -7.19 -18.51
N GLY A 153 15.00 -6.45 -17.55
CA GLY A 153 15.68 -5.34 -16.87
C GLY A 153 16.09 -4.17 -17.77
N ILE A 154 15.47 -4.00 -18.94
CA ILE A 154 15.88 -3.00 -19.93
C ILE A 154 15.27 -1.66 -19.54
N SER A 155 16.02 -0.74 -18.95
CA SER A 155 15.60 0.65 -18.72
C SER A 155 15.07 1.28 -20.02
N SER A 156 13.85 1.82 -20.00
CA SER A 156 13.28 2.58 -21.12
C SER A 156 13.95 3.95 -21.20
N SER A 157 15.16 3.97 -21.73
CA SER A 157 15.83 5.15 -22.23
C SER A 157 16.41 4.79 -23.57
N GLU A 158 15.65 5.10 -24.64
CA GLU A 158 16.14 5.57 -25.95
C GLU A 158 15.05 5.37 -27.01
N THR A 159 14.20 6.38 -27.15
CA THR A 159 13.68 6.78 -28.47
C THR A 159 13.82 8.30 -28.57
N THR A 160 15.07 8.76 -28.65
CA THR A 160 15.42 9.88 -29.53
C THR A 160 15.33 9.30 -30.94
N GLY A 161 14.39 9.72 -31.77
CA GLY A 161 14.45 11.01 -32.44
C GLY A 161 15.25 10.84 -33.72
N GLU A 162 14.61 10.37 -34.78
CA GLU A 162 15.11 10.49 -36.15
C GLU A 162 14.00 11.09 -37.01
N GLU A 163 14.17 12.38 -37.31
CA GLU A 163 13.71 12.98 -38.58
C GLU A 163 14.66 12.56 -39.71
#